data_AF-A0A1M6SA68-F1
#
_entry.id   AF-A0A1M6SA68-F1
#
_cell.length_a   1.000
_cell.length_b   1.000
_cell.length_c   1.000
_cell.angle_alpha   90.00
_cell.angle_beta   90.00
_cell.angle_gamma   90.00
#
_symmetry.space_group_name_H-M   'P 1'
#
loop_
_entity.id
_entity.type
_entity.pdbx_description
1 polymer ?
#
loop_
_entity_poly.entity_id
_entity_poly.type
_entity_poly.pdbx_seq_one_letter_code
_entity_poly.pdbx_strand_id
1 'polypeptide(L)'
;MIKIEELLRQVIAELQEIKQGQVRLEKTQRNMAKDIKAIKDYQRKGQDVDIERLKERVKKIMEKCVICDGIIEIKNLDFTFSFDRKKYTIPNIRHEVCSQCGEKFIDEETSKFIDKWTEENVYKNHKFNININDVISK
;
A
#
# COMPACT_ATOMS: atom_id res chain seq x y z
N MET A 1 -15.00 -52.67 55.88
CA MET A 1 -15.76 -52.77 54.61
C MET A 1 -16.55 -51.51 54.30
N ILE A 2 -17.35 -50.95 55.22
CA ILE A 2 -18.23 -49.79 54.97
C ILE A 2 -17.52 -48.56 54.34
N LYS A 3 -16.32 -48.18 54.80
CA LYS A 3 -15.55 -47.05 54.24
C LYS A 3 -15.13 -47.24 52.78
N ILE A 4 -14.88 -48.48 52.34
CA ILE A 4 -14.44 -48.76 50.97
C ILE A 4 -15.61 -48.58 50.01
N GLU A 5 -16.81 -49.04 50.38
CA GLU A 5 -18.02 -48.87 49.57
C GLU A 5 -18.42 -47.41 49.42
N GLU A 6 -18.23 -46.59 50.46
CA GLU A 6 -18.50 -45.16 50.43
C GLU A 6 -17.53 -44.41 49.50
N LEU A 7 -16.23 -44.72 49.59
CA LEU A 7 -15.23 -44.20 48.65
C LEU A 7 -15.53 -44.65 47.20
N LEU A 8 -15.96 -45.89 47.00
CA LEU A 8 -16.30 -46.41 45.67
C LEU A 8 -17.50 -45.65 45.07
N ARG A 9 -18.51 -45.31 45.88
CA ARG A 9 -19.65 -44.49 45.45
C ARG A 9 -19.24 -43.07 45.08
N GLN A 10 -18.34 -42.44 45.84
CA GLN A 10 -17.81 -41.11 45.54
C GLN A 10 -17.05 -41.12 44.21
N VAL A 11 -16.16 -42.10 44.00
CA VAL A 11 -15.40 -42.24 42.75
C VAL A 11 -16.34 -42.47 41.55
N ILE A 12 -17.39 -43.27 41.70
CA ILE A 12 -18.38 -43.49 40.62
C ILE A 12 -19.11 -42.18 40.28
N ALA A 13 -19.49 -41.38 41.28
CA ALA A 13 -20.14 -40.10 41.06
C ALA A 13 -19.22 -39.12 40.31
N GLU A 14 -17.96 -39.00 40.74
CA GLU A 14 -16.96 -38.16 40.05
C GLU A 14 -16.71 -38.61 38.61
N LEU A 15 -16.62 -39.92 38.36
CA LEU A 15 -16.47 -40.47 37.00
C LEU A 15 -17.68 -40.15 36.11
N GLN A 16 -18.89 -40.12 36.66
CA GLN A 16 -20.09 -39.72 35.91
C GLN A 16 -20.06 -38.24 35.56
N GLU A 17 -19.63 -37.37 36.47
CA GLU A 17 -19.47 -35.94 36.19
C GLU A 17 -18.40 -35.69 35.12
N ILE A 18 -17.27 -36.38 35.19
CA ILE A 18 -16.20 -36.30 34.18
C ILE A 18 -16.73 -36.75 32.81
N LYS A 19 -17.48 -37.86 32.75
CA LYS A 19 -18.09 -38.35 31.51
C LYS A 19 -19.04 -37.31 30.90
N GLN A 20 -19.86 -36.67 31.72
CA GLN A 20 -20.74 -35.59 31.25
C GLN A 20 -19.95 -34.34 30.81
N GLY A 21 -18.83 -34.05 31.47
CA GLY A 21 -17.86 -33.03 31.07
C GLY A 21 -17.29 -33.29 29.67
N GLN A 22 -16.85 -34.51 29.39
CA GLN A 22 -16.31 -34.91 28.07
C GLN A 22 -17.34 -34.75 26.95
N VAL A 23 -18.58 -35.19 27.16
CA VAL A 23 -19.66 -35.04 26.16
C VAL A 23 -19.90 -33.56 25.82
N ARG A 24 -19.85 -32.67 26.82
CA ARG A 24 -19.97 -31.22 26.61
C ARG A 24 -18.79 -30.68 25.80
N LEU A 25 -17.56 -31.09 26.13
CA LEU A 25 -16.36 -30.68 25.39
C LEU A 25 -16.40 -31.12 23.93
N GLU A 26 -16.81 -32.35 23.63
CA GLU A 26 -16.94 -32.84 22.25
C GLU A 26 -17.99 -32.05 21.45
N LYS A 27 -19.07 -31.63 22.10
CA LYS A 27 -20.09 -30.79 21.46
C LYS A 27 -19.52 -29.39 21.15
N THR A 28 -18.79 -28.80 22.09
CA THR A 28 -18.13 -27.50 21.90
C THR A 28 -17.09 -27.56 20.80
N GLN A 29 -16.22 -28.57 20.78
CA GLN A 29 -15.22 -28.76 19.73
C GLN A 29 -15.84 -28.89 18.34
N ARG A 30 -16.96 -29.62 18.20
CA ARG A 30 -17.70 -29.73 16.94
C ARG A 30 -18.25 -28.39 16.46
N ASN A 31 -18.74 -27.56 17.37
CA ASN A 31 -19.22 -26.22 17.01
C ASN A 31 -18.06 -25.31 16.61
N MET A 32 -16.95 -25.32 17.36
CA MET A 32 -15.74 -24.57 17.00
C MET A 32 -15.20 -24.95 15.62
N ALA A 33 -15.24 -26.23 15.25
CA ALA A 33 -14.83 -26.68 13.92
C ALA A 33 -15.72 -26.08 12.79
N LYS A 34 -17.03 -25.95 13.03
CA LYS A 34 -17.95 -25.28 12.10
C LYS A 34 -17.67 -23.78 12.01
N ASP A 35 -17.43 -23.13 13.14
CA ASP A 35 -17.12 -21.70 13.20
C ASP A 35 -15.80 -21.39 12.48
N ILE A 36 -14.76 -22.21 12.70
CA ILE A 36 -13.48 -22.11 11.99
C ILE A 36 -13.68 -22.25 10.48
N LYS A 37 -14.51 -23.19 10.03
CA LYS A 37 -14.81 -23.36 8.60
C LYS A 37 -15.50 -22.12 8.05
N ALA A 38 -16.52 -21.60 8.75
CA ALA A 38 -17.22 -20.38 8.34
C ALA A 38 -16.26 -19.18 8.23
N ILE A 39 -15.39 -18.99 9.21
CA ILE A 39 -14.37 -17.92 9.20
C ILE A 39 -13.45 -18.06 7.98
N LYS A 40 -12.95 -19.27 7.70
CA LYS A 40 -12.09 -19.52 6.52
C LYS A 40 -12.81 -19.24 5.21
N ASP A 41 -14.09 -19.57 5.12
CA ASP A 41 -14.89 -19.34 3.92
C ASP A 41 -15.20 -17.84 3.73
N TYR A 42 -15.43 -17.09 4.82
CA TYR A 42 -15.54 -15.63 4.78
C TYR A 42 -14.22 -14.96 4.37
N GLN A 43 -13.09 -15.41 4.91
CA GLN A 43 -11.77 -14.91 4.56
C GLN A 43 -11.46 -15.13 3.07
N ARG A 44 -11.74 -16.34 2.54
CA ARG A 44 -11.59 -16.61 1.09
C ARG A 44 -12.41 -15.65 0.23
N LYS A 45 -13.71 -15.48 0.54
CA LYS A 45 -14.58 -14.56 -0.20
C LYS A 45 -14.11 -13.09 -0.16
N GLY A 46 -13.46 -12.68 0.93
CA GLY A 46 -12.89 -11.33 1.05
C GLY A 46 -11.48 -11.18 0.45
N GLN A 47 -10.79 -12.27 0.16
CA GLN A 47 -9.40 -12.28 -0.32
C GLN A 47 -9.26 -12.61 -1.80
N ASP A 48 -10.34 -12.92 -2.50
CA ASP A 48 -10.37 -13.05 -3.97
C ASP A 48 -10.32 -11.66 -4.64
N VAL A 49 -9.30 -10.89 -4.28
CA VAL A 49 -8.90 -9.71 -5.04
C VAL A 49 -8.17 -10.23 -6.27
N ASP A 50 -8.86 -10.23 -7.40
CA ASP A 50 -8.27 -10.54 -8.70
C ASP A 50 -7.25 -9.45 -9.07
N ILE A 51 -5.98 -9.69 -8.69
CA ILE A 51 -4.87 -8.76 -8.88
C ILE A 51 -4.68 -8.44 -10.35
N GLU A 52 -4.87 -9.41 -11.25
CA GLU A 52 -4.75 -9.18 -12.69
C GLU A 52 -5.86 -8.26 -13.20
N ARG A 53 -7.10 -8.48 -12.77
CA ARG A 53 -8.21 -7.57 -13.07
C ARG A 53 -8.01 -6.18 -12.48
N LEU A 54 -7.41 -6.06 -11.30
CA LEU A 54 -7.07 -4.76 -10.71
C LEU A 54 -5.98 -4.05 -11.49
N LYS A 55 -4.89 -4.74 -11.86
CA LYS A 55 -3.83 -4.18 -12.71
C LYS A 55 -4.39 -3.66 -14.02
N GLU A 56 -5.31 -4.39 -14.64
CA GLU A 56 -5.94 -3.97 -15.90
C GLU A 56 -6.84 -2.74 -15.72
N ARG A 57 -7.57 -2.65 -14.61
CA ARG A 57 -8.36 -1.44 -14.27
C ARG A 57 -7.45 -0.23 -14.00
N VAL A 58 -6.36 -0.42 -13.26
CA VAL A 58 -5.38 0.64 -12.97
C VAL A 58 -4.74 1.12 -14.26
N LYS A 59 -4.32 0.20 -15.15
CA LYS A 59 -3.77 0.54 -16.46
C LYS A 59 -4.74 1.39 -17.29
N LYS A 60 -6.02 1.00 -17.36
CA LYS A 60 -7.05 1.77 -18.08
C LYS A 60 -7.30 3.17 -17.49
N ILE A 61 -7.12 3.33 -16.18
CA ILE A 61 -7.21 4.64 -15.53
C ILE A 61 -5.98 5.49 -15.89
N MET A 62 -4.79 4.89 -15.90
CA MET A 62 -3.55 5.59 -16.27
C MET A 62 -3.50 5.99 -17.76
N GLU A 63 -4.26 5.32 -18.63
CA GLU A 63 -4.40 5.70 -20.05
C GLU A 63 -5.33 6.92 -20.26
N LYS A 64 -6.00 7.39 -19.19
CA LYS A 64 -6.94 8.51 -19.23
C LYS A 64 -6.46 9.71 -18.42
N CYS A 65 -6.77 10.89 -18.91
CA CYS A 65 -6.51 12.15 -18.23
C CYS A 65 -7.41 12.27 -17.00
N VAL A 66 -6.80 12.41 -15.82
CA VAL A 66 -7.52 12.58 -14.54
C VAL A 66 -8.33 13.89 -14.44
N ILE A 67 -8.13 14.82 -15.39
CA ILE A 67 -8.81 16.12 -15.42
C ILE A 67 -10.06 16.09 -16.31
N CYS A 68 -9.99 15.41 -17.47
CA CYS A 68 -11.06 15.48 -18.49
C CYS A 68 -11.46 14.12 -19.09
N ASP A 69 -10.94 13.01 -18.56
CA ASP A 69 -11.12 11.64 -19.07
C ASP A 69 -10.62 11.40 -20.51
N GLY A 70 -9.86 12.35 -21.08
CA GLY A 70 -9.28 12.27 -22.41
C GLY A 70 -8.12 11.30 -22.57
N ILE A 71 -7.77 10.98 -23.80
CA ILE A 71 -6.70 10.03 -24.13
C ILE A 71 -5.33 10.65 -23.85
N ILE A 72 -4.48 9.93 -23.12
CA ILE A 72 -3.09 10.31 -22.86
C ILE A 72 -2.17 9.76 -23.96
N GLU A 73 -1.27 10.61 -24.45
CA GLU A 73 -0.21 10.28 -25.40
C GLU A 73 1.16 10.55 -24.80
N ILE A 74 2.15 9.69 -25.10
CA ILE A 74 3.53 9.93 -24.67
C ILE A 74 4.21 10.86 -25.68
N LYS A 75 4.75 11.99 -25.19
CA LYS A 75 5.52 12.95 -26.00
C LYS A 75 6.80 13.32 -25.27
N ASN A 76 7.89 13.47 -26.02
CA ASN A 76 9.10 14.07 -25.48
C ASN A 76 9.05 15.58 -25.72
N LEU A 77 9.11 16.33 -24.64
CA LEU A 77 9.03 17.79 -24.64
C LEU A 77 10.13 18.37 -23.78
N ASP A 78 10.49 19.62 -24.03
CA ASP A 78 11.42 20.34 -23.18
C ASP A 78 10.74 20.74 -21.86
N PHE A 79 11.39 20.46 -20.74
CA PHE A 79 10.94 20.86 -19.41
C PHE A 79 11.65 22.15 -19.01
N THR A 80 10.89 23.25 -18.90
CA THR A 80 11.42 24.55 -18.52
C THR A 80 10.94 24.96 -17.13
N PHE A 81 11.87 25.36 -16.27
CA PHE A 81 11.58 25.89 -14.94
C PHE A 81 12.43 27.13 -14.64
N SER A 82 12.02 27.91 -13.64
CA SER A 82 12.75 29.11 -13.22
C SER A 82 13.30 28.93 -11.82
N PHE A 83 14.58 29.21 -11.64
CA PHE A 83 15.25 29.21 -10.34
C PHE A 83 16.20 30.39 -10.26
N ASP A 84 16.16 31.13 -9.15
CA ASP A 84 16.94 32.36 -8.92
C ASP A 84 16.93 33.34 -10.12
N ARG A 85 15.72 33.64 -10.64
CA ARG A 85 15.47 34.51 -11.80
C ARG A 85 16.10 34.03 -13.13
N LYS A 86 16.77 32.89 -13.15
CA LYS A 86 17.27 32.22 -14.36
C LYS A 86 16.29 31.16 -14.82
N LYS A 87 16.14 31.01 -16.14
CA LYS A 87 15.34 29.94 -16.76
C LYS A 87 16.28 28.80 -17.13
N TYR A 88 15.91 27.58 -16.76
CA TYR A 88 16.60 26.35 -17.10
C TYR A 88 15.67 25.50 -17.96
N THR A 89 16.24 24.86 -18.98
CA THR A 89 15.50 23.97 -19.87
C THR A 89 16.22 22.63 -19.95
N ILE A 90 15.49 21.56 -19.65
CA ILE A 90 15.94 20.18 -19.81
C ILE A 90 15.28 19.63 -21.08
N PRO A 91 16.04 19.30 -22.14
CA PRO A 91 15.45 18.88 -23.39
C PRO A 91 14.97 17.43 -23.34
N ASN A 92 14.00 17.10 -24.20
CA ASN A 92 13.59 15.72 -24.49
C ASN A 92 13.14 14.91 -23.25
N ILE A 93 12.36 15.54 -22.37
CA ILE A 93 11.76 14.92 -21.19
C ILE A 93 10.46 14.21 -21.58
N ARG A 94 10.31 12.96 -21.14
CA ARG A 94 9.09 12.16 -21.35
C ARG A 94 7.93 12.81 -20.59
N HIS A 95 6.86 13.13 -21.31
CA HIS A 95 5.61 13.62 -20.75
C HIS A 95 4.45 12.73 -21.22
N GLU A 96 3.49 12.54 -20.33
CA GLU A 96 2.18 11.99 -20.62
C GLU A 96 1.23 13.17 -20.85
N VAL A 97 0.84 13.40 -22.11
CA VAL A 97 0.09 14.60 -22.53
C VAL A 97 -1.31 14.21 -22.93
N CYS A 98 -2.32 14.84 -22.33
CA CYS A 98 -3.69 14.66 -22.76
C CYS A 98 -3.92 15.28 -24.14
N SER A 99 -4.38 14.49 -25.10
CA SER A 99 -4.73 14.92 -26.46
C SER A 99 -5.91 15.91 -26.51
N GLN A 100 -6.74 15.96 -25.46
CA GLN A 100 -7.97 16.77 -25.43
C GLN A 100 -7.78 18.10 -24.70
N CYS A 101 -7.30 18.09 -23.44
CA CYS A 101 -7.11 19.31 -22.66
C CYS A 101 -5.67 19.85 -22.67
N GLY A 102 -4.70 19.07 -23.16
CA GLY A 102 -3.29 19.48 -23.19
C GLY A 102 -2.55 19.37 -21.87
N GLU A 103 -3.18 18.85 -20.81
CA GLU A 103 -2.56 18.64 -19.50
C GLU A 103 -1.33 17.72 -19.63
N LYS A 104 -0.29 18.01 -18.86
CA LYS A 104 1.00 17.32 -18.93
C LYS A 104 1.31 16.66 -17.59
N PHE A 105 1.53 15.36 -17.61
CA PHE A 105 1.95 14.56 -16.47
C PHE A 105 3.38 14.08 -16.68
N ILE A 106 4.10 13.89 -15.57
CA ILE A 106 5.41 13.25 -15.53
C ILE A 106 5.33 12.08 -14.56
N ASP A 107 5.97 10.97 -14.93
CA ASP A 107 6.03 9.80 -14.07
C ASP A 107 7.10 9.96 -12.97
N GLU A 108 7.13 9.00 -12.04
CA GLU A 108 8.07 9.01 -10.93
C GLU A 108 9.53 8.96 -11.39
N GLU A 109 9.84 8.18 -12.43
CA GLU A 109 11.20 8.03 -12.96
C GLU A 109 11.71 9.34 -13.56
N THR A 110 10.87 9.99 -14.36
CA THR A 110 11.16 11.28 -14.98
C THR A 110 11.29 12.38 -13.93
N SER A 111 10.43 12.38 -12.90
CA SER A 111 10.56 13.32 -11.78
C SER A 111 11.91 13.18 -11.09
N LYS A 112 12.33 11.95 -10.76
CA LYS A 112 13.65 11.69 -10.14
C LYS A 112 14.81 12.13 -11.03
N PHE A 113 14.67 11.96 -12.34
CA PHE A 113 15.66 12.45 -13.31
C PHE A 113 15.76 13.98 -13.28
N ILE A 114 14.62 14.69 -13.29
CA ILE A 114 14.58 16.16 -13.23
C ILE A 114 15.22 16.65 -11.92
N ASP A 115 14.89 16.03 -10.80
CA ASP A 115 15.44 16.40 -9.48
C ASP A 115 16.97 16.25 -9.46
N LYS A 116 17.47 15.09 -9.89
CA LYS A 116 18.92 14.84 -9.96
C LYS A 116 19.63 15.81 -10.90
N TRP A 117 19.06 16.04 -12.09
CA TRP A 117 19.61 16.99 -13.05
C TRP A 117 19.67 18.41 -12.46
N THR A 118 18.62 18.81 -11.73
CA THR A 118 18.52 20.13 -11.09
C THR A 118 19.55 20.29 -9.98
N GLU A 119 19.74 19.28 -9.14
CA GLU A 119 20.78 19.29 -8.11
C GLU A 119 22.18 19.45 -8.70
N GLU A 120 22.47 18.72 -9.77
CA GLU A 120 23.79 18.71 -10.41
C GLU A 120 24.10 19.99 -11.19
N ASN A 121 23.12 20.54 -11.91
CA ASN A 121 23.34 21.65 -12.85
C ASN A 121 22.93 23.02 -12.30
N VAL A 122 22.07 23.08 -11.30
CA VAL A 122 21.54 24.34 -10.73
C VAL A 122 22.11 24.57 -9.34
N TYR A 123 21.88 23.66 -8.40
CA TYR A 123 22.20 23.91 -6.98
C TYR A 123 23.71 23.85 -6.68
N LYS A 124 24.44 22.89 -7.25
CA LYS A 124 25.90 22.82 -7.07
C LYS A 124 26.62 24.06 -7.61
N ASN A 125 26.12 24.64 -8.69
CA ASN A 125 26.65 25.86 -9.29
C ASN A 125 26.30 27.13 -8.48
N HIS A 126 25.28 27.09 -7.62
CA HIS A 126 24.90 28.20 -6.74
C HIS A 126 25.57 28.17 -5.35
N LYS A 127 26.08 27.02 -4.89
CA LYS A 127 26.68 26.87 -3.55
C LYS A 127 28.04 27.55 -3.36
N PHE A 128 28.65 28.14 -4.39
CA PHE A 128 29.97 28.78 -4.29
C PHE A 128 29.97 30.31 -4.13
N ASN A 129 28.81 30.95 -3.97
CA ASN A 129 28.74 32.42 -3.90
C ASN A 129 28.17 32.98 -2.58
N ILE A 130 28.40 32.31 -1.45
CA ILE A 130 28.23 32.93 -0.14
C ILE A 130 29.59 33.47 0.30
N ASN A 131 29.87 34.74 -0.04
CA ASN A 131 30.99 35.46 0.53
C ASN A 131 30.63 35.75 2.00
N ILE A 132 31.27 35.03 2.93
CA ILE A 132 31.05 35.18 4.39
C ILE A 132 31.28 36.64 4.85
N ASN A 133 32.02 37.44 4.07
CA ASN A 133 32.25 38.86 4.36
C ASN A 133 31.01 39.76 4.21
N ASP A 134 29.97 39.35 3.47
CA ASP A 134 28.74 40.16 3.29
C ASP A 134 27.76 40.05 4.48
N VAL A 135 28.02 39.15 5.43
CA VAL A 135 27.15 38.93 6.61
C VAL A 135 27.60 39.71 7.84
N ILE A 136 28.82 40.26 7.86
CA ILE A 136 29.42 40.91 9.06
C ILE A 136 29.52 42.45 8.89
N SER A 137 28.76 43.07 7.99
CA SER A 137 28.74 44.53 7.87
C SER A 137 27.32 45.08 7.80
N LYS A 138 26.56 44.90 8.89
CA LYS A 138 25.49 45.81 9.32
C LYS A 138 25.35 45.78 10.83
#